data_AF-A0A8J2SV11-F1
#
_entry.id   AF-A0A8J2SV11-F1
#
_cell.length_a   1.000
_cell.length_b   1.000
_cell.length_c   1.000
_cell.angle_alpha   90.00
_cell.angle_beta   90.00
_cell.angle_gamma   90.00
#
_symmetry.space_group_name_H-M   'P 1'
#
loop_
_entity.id
_entity.type
_entity.pdbx_description
1 polymer ?
#
loop_
_entity_poly.entity_id
_entity_poly.type
_entity_poly.pdbx_seq_one_letter_code
_entity_poly.pdbx_strand_id
1 'polypeptide(L)'
;MPPGLDDAMEGRDDDGAPPERPRERRRVAEDATLAPGHAYVVMENVYDKLQLLDCAGGFARPRDQKPITRWEFAAPGPNPSVQFALFLELCGWLVERATGDGKAFAVDKFDDPTTATNKLMLALRKLEFGADFPPQQLKRAHGDACVGVLDFLTGKAVARHFVWQRPEYDDAGEEELPVDEDADVGDAIEDDIEACEDDEALFVEAPADEPEVSEERAAQREILKSNVDRVAWKTELERVGPRLRLAQRRAAGKEWRAHVDLTRASAGVIRSTFPPTRAQLDDLGRAAADASDTLRSKENYINSKFDREKAAYARLREELDALAKRSGASEERVAALSGELAGITDQLDEAKGAMADRGNSMTDTSPLVKIKQALKAIRQECVDFDLQIGVAGHALMQQKLKRGAPTKDEPAAKAAGDFDDSDLDSV
;
A
#
# COMPACT_ATOMS: atom_id res chain seq x y z
N MET A 1 -24.58 54.28 33.00
CA MET A 1 -23.35 54.82 33.61
C MET A 1 -22.44 53.65 33.94
N PRO A 2 -21.29 53.51 33.25
CA PRO A 2 -20.18 52.63 33.63
C PRO A 2 -19.30 53.35 34.69
N PRO A 3 -18.37 52.67 35.38
CA PRO A 3 -16.98 52.48 34.88
C PRO A 3 -16.42 51.10 35.30
N GLY A 4 -15.26 50.56 34.89
CA GLY A 4 -14.05 50.93 34.12
C GLY A 4 -13.06 49.78 34.44
N LEU A 5 -12.68 48.94 33.48
CA LEU A 5 -11.40 48.92 32.74
C LEU A 5 -10.12 49.02 33.58
N ASP A 6 -9.28 48.00 33.38
CA ASP A 6 -7.82 47.89 33.52
C ASP A 6 -7.23 47.41 34.86
N ASP A 7 -6.87 46.12 34.90
CA ASP A 7 -5.47 45.74 35.07
C ASP A 7 -5.19 44.34 34.50
N ALA A 8 -4.06 44.21 33.81
CA ALA A 8 -3.64 43.06 33.01
C ALA A 8 -2.42 42.35 33.64
N MET A 9 -2.21 41.09 33.22
CA MET A 9 -1.07 40.19 33.49
C MET A 9 -1.08 39.54 34.89
N GLU A 10 -0.83 38.24 35.08
CA GLU A 10 0.02 37.28 34.37
C GLU A 10 -0.24 35.83 34.89
N GLY A 11 -0.03 34.80 34.04
CA GLY A 11 0.00 33.36 34.42
C GLY A 11 -1.15 32.55 33.79
N ARG A 12 -1.04 32.03 32.55
CA ARG A 12 -0.37 30.76 32.15
C ARG A 12 -0.53 29.63 33.18
N ASP A 13 -0.83 28.38 32.88
CA ASP A 13 -1.29 27.61 31.71
C ASP A 13 -1.43 26.20 32.30
N ASP A 14 -2.63 25.65 32.50
CA ASP A 14 -2.79 24.21 32.80
C ASP A 14 -4.16 23.70 32.33
N ASP A 15 -4.35 23.74 31.01
CA ASP A 15 -5.44 23.03 30.35
C ASP A 15 -4.92 21.64 29.94
N GLY A 16 -5.30 20.64 30.73
CA GLY A 16 -5.03 19.23 30.48
C GLY A 16 -5.56 18.77 29.12
N ALA A 17 -4.62 18.45 28.23
CA ALA A 17 -4.91 17.83 26.94
C ALA A 17 -5.54 16.43 27.12
N PRO A 18 -6.61 16.08 26.39
CA PRO A 18 -7.20 14.75 26.46
C PRO A 18 -6.26 13.71 25.82
N PRO A 19 -6.28 12.45 26.29
CA PRO A 19 -5.32 11.44 25.86
C PRO A 19 -5.41 11.17 24.35
N GLU A 20 -4.27 11.29 23.67
CA GLU A 20 -4.13 11.00 22.25
C GLU A 20 -4.55 9.55 21.96
N ARG A 21 -5.59 9.39 21.12
CA ARG A 21 -5.95 8.10 20.56
C ARG A 21 -4.77 7.55 19.76
N PRO A 22 -4.49 6.24 19.79
CA PRO A 22 -3.41 5.64 19.02
C PRO A 22 -3.58 6.04 17.55
N ARG A 23 -2.54 6.61 16.95
CA ARG A 23 -2.53 7.01 15.54
C ARG A 23 -2.80 5.77 14.69
N GLU A 24 -4.05 5.59 14.29
CA GLU A 24 -4.40 4.66 13.21
C GLU A 24 -3.59 5.07 12.00
N ARG A 25 -2.64 4.23 11.61
CA ARG A 25 -1.98 4.32 10.31
C ARG A 25 -3.08 4.15 9.26
N ARG A 26 -3.59 5.29 8.77
CA ARG A 26 -4.42 5.39 7.57
C ARG A 26 -3.70 4.61 6.47
N ARG A 27 -4.14 3.37 6.21
CA ARG A 27 -3.74 2.62 5.03
C ARG A 27 -4.30 3.41 3.86
N VAL A 28 -3.42 4.08 3.13
CA VAL A 28 -3.74 4.73 1.87
C VAL A 28 -4.18 3.62 0.93
N ALA A 29 -5.49 3.51 0.74
CA ALA A 29 -6.07 2.77 -0.36
C ALA A 29 -6.04 3.72 -1.57
N GLU A 30 -4.97 3.67 -2.34
CA GLU A 30 -4.91 4.30 -3.66
C GLU A 30 -4.12 3.41 -4.62
N ASP A 31 -4.87 2.93 -5.62
CA ASP A 31 -4.48 2.51 -6.96
C ASP A 31 -3.00 2.20 -7.19
N ALA A 32 -2.64 0.96 -6.93
CA ALA A 32 -1.26 0.51 -6.94
C ALA A 32 -0.96 -0.16 -8.29
N THR A 33 -0.82 0.64 -9.35
CA THR A 33 -0.01 0.23 -10.51
C THR A 33 1.46 0.31 -10.08
N LEU A 34 1.88 -0.74 -9.39
CA LEU A 34 3.09 -0.77 -8.56
C LEU A 34 4.37 -0.92 -9.38
N ALA A 35 5.40 -0.19 -8.94
CA ALA A 35 6.72 -0.16 -9.54
C ALA A 35 7.40 -1.56 -9.59
N PRO A 36 8.31 -1.78 -10.57
CA PRO A 36 9.08 -3.03 -10.65
C PRO A 36 9.81 -3.32 -9.33
N GLY A 37 9.64 -4.52 -8.78
CA GLY A 37 10.27 -4.95 -7.53
C GLY A 37 9.36 -4.90 -6.30
N HIS A 38 8.15 -4.35 -6.41
CA HIS A 38 7.20 -4.27 -5.29
C HIS A 38 6.88 -5.64 -4.66
N ALA A 39 6.62 -6.68 -5.48
CA ALA A 39 6.39 -8.04 -4.99
C ALA A 39 7.51 -8.58 -4.07
N TYR A 40 8.78 -8.22 -4.31
CA TYR A 40 9.90 -8.66 -3.47
C TYR A 40 9.87 -7.99 -2.10
N VAL A 41 9.59 -6.68 -2.06
CA VAL A 41 9.53 -5.90 -0.81
C VAL A 41 8.37 -6.38 0.05
N VAL A 42 7.19 -6.60 -0.55
CA VAL A 42 6.03 -7.10 0.21
C VAL A 42 6.27 -8.55 0.66
N MET A 43 6.95 -9.37 -0.15
CA MET A 43 7.23 -10.75 0.22
C MET A 43 8.20 -10.84 1.42
N GLU A 44 9.17 -9.94 1.55
CA GLU A 44 10.01 -9.85 2.77
C GLU A 44 9.16 -9.57 4.02
N ASN A 45 8.22 -8.62 3.94
CA ASN A 45 7.29 -8.33 5.05
C ASN A 45 6.37 -9.54 5.36
N VAL A 46 5.89 -10.23 4.32
CA VAL A 46 5.14 -11.48 4.48
C VAL A 46 5.99 -12.53 5.19
N TYR A 47 7.25 -12.68 4.80
CA TYR A 47 8.17 -13.64 5.39
C TYR A 47 8.39 -13.37 6.88
N ASP A 48 8.62 -12.12 7.27
CA ASP A 48 8.78 -11.74 8.68
C ASP A 48 7.52 -12.07 9.50
N LYS A 49 6.33 -11.76 8.96
CA LYS A 49 5.06 -12.15 9.60
C LYS A 49 4.87 -13.67 9.69
N LEU A 50 5.33 -14.42 8.69
CA LEU A 50 5.30 -15.90 8.73
C LEU A 50 6.24 -16.44 9.81
N GLN A 51 7.38 -15.81 10.08
CA GLN A 51 8.25 -16.17 11.21
C GLN A 51 7.56 -15.92 12.55
N LEU A 52 6.88 -14.78 12.71
CA LEU A 52 6.11 -14.47 13.92
C LEU A 52 4.98 -15.49 14.20
N LEU A 53 4.45 -16.12 13.15
CA LEU A 53 3.40 -17.14 13.24
C LEU A 53 3.92 -18.57 13.43
N ASP A 54 5.24 -18.76 13.58
CA ASP A 54 5.92 -20.06 13.57
C ASP A 54 5.51 -20.91 12.35
N CYS A 55 5.63 -20.34 11.15
CA CYS A 55 5.30 -21.07 9.92
C CYS A 55 6.17 -22.33 9.73
N ALA A 56 7.42 -22.33 10.23
CA ALA A 56 8.30 -23.49 10.14
C ALA A 56 7.77 -24.68 10.98
N GLY A 57 7.37 -24.43 12.23
CA GLY A 57 6.81 -25.45 13.11
C GLY A 57 5.36 -25.79 12.82
N GLY A 58 4.52 -24.79 12.57
CA GLY A 58 3.05 -24.94 12.45
C GLY A 58 2.54 -25.30 11.06
N PHE A 59 3.31 -25.04 9.99
CA PHE A 59 2.90 -25.32 8.61
C PHE A 59 3.84 -26.29 7.90
N ALA A 60 5.16 -26.00 7.88
CA ALA A 60 6.11 -26.73 7.05
C ALA A 60 6.40 -28.15 7.57
N ARG A 61 6.78 -28.30 8.85
CA ARG A 61 7.08 -29.61 9.46
C ARG A 61 5.92 -30.62 9.41
N PRO A 62 4.66 -30.28 9.74
CA PRO A 62 3.55 -31.22 9.71
C PRO A 62 3.19 -31.73 8.31
N ARG A 63 3.58 -30.98 7.27
CA ARG A 63 3.28 -31.29 5.86
C ARG A 63 4.48 -31.86 5.11
N ASP A 64 5.61 -32.09 5.79
CA ASP A 64 6.89 -32.49 5.19
C ASP A 64 7.32 -31.54 4.04
N GLN A 65 6.96 -30.25 4.18
CA GLN A 65 7.30 -29.21 3.22
C GLN A 65 8.62 -28.54 3.62
N LYS A 66 9.38 -28.09 2.62
CA LYS A 66 10.55 -27.25 2.88
C LYS A 66 10.10 -25.93 3.53
N PRO A 67 10.90 -25.34 4.44
CA PRO A 67 10.63 -24.01 4.95
C PRO A 67 10.47 -23.02 3.80
N ILE A 68 9.42 -22.21 3.86
CA ILE A 68 9.15 -21.17 2.87
C ILE A 68 10.36 -20.22 2.83
N THR A 69 10.83 -19.88 1.64
CA THR A 69 11.98 -18.97 1.46
C THR A 69 11.50 -17.51 1.33
N ARG A 70 12.42 -16.55 1.53
CA ARG A 70 12.12 -15.10 1.49
C ARG A 70 11.56 -14.60 0.17
N TRP A 71 11.79 -15.32 -0.93
CA TRP A 71 11.37 -14.92 -2.29
C TRP A 71 10.42 -15.94 -2.94
N GLU A 72 9.91 -16.92 -2.19
CA GLU A 72 9.18 -18.09 -2.71
C GLU A 72 7.99 -17.72 -3.61
N PHE A 73 7.27 -16.63 -3.33
CA PHE A 73 6.12 -16.16 -4.13
C PHE A 73 6.37 -14.82 -4.84
N ALA A 74 7.55 -14.20 -4.66
CA ALA A 74 7.90 -12.97 -5.36
C ALA A 74 8.30 -13.23 -6.83
N ALA A 75 8.85 -14.43 -7.11
CA ALA A 75 9.35 -14.82 -8.41
C ALA A 75 8.80 -16.20 -8.84
N PRO A 76 8.79 -16.52 -10.14
CA PRO A 76 8.44 -17.87 -10.59
C PRO A 76 9.42 -18.91 -10.02
N GLY A 77 8.87 -19.93 -9.38
CA GLY A 77 9.63 -21.06 -8.87
C GLY A 77 10.05 -22.02 -9.98
N PRO A 78 10.94 -23.00 -9.68
CA PRO A 78 11.40 -23.98 -10.66
C PRO A 78 10.28 -24.87 -11.21
N ASN A 79 9.20 -25.06 -10.45
CA ASN A 79 8.03 -25.80 -10.89
C ASN A 79 6.73 -25.04 -10.54
N PRO A 80 6.05 -24.42 -11.53
CA PRO A 80 4.86 -23.62 -11.30
C PRO A 80 3.71 -24.36 -10.61
N SER A 81 3.53 -25.65 -10.91
CA SER A 81 2.46 -26.45 -10.32
C SER A 81 2.67 -26.70 -8.83
N VAL A 82 3.92 -26.93 -8.43
CA VAL A 82 4.30 -27.13 -7.01
C VAL A 82 4.17 -25.82 -6.25
N GLN A 83 4.62 -24.71 -6.85
CA GLN A 83 4.48 -23.37 -6.28
C GLN A 83 3.00 -23.01 -6.06
N PHE A 84 2.13 -23.35 -7.01
CA PHE A 84 0.68 -23.12 -6.88
C PHE A 84 0.03 -23.98 -5.81
N ALA A 85 0.39 -25.26 -5.70
CA ALA A 85 -0.09 -26.12 -4.62
C ALA A 85 0.33 -25.57 -3.25
N LEU A 86 1.60 -25.19 -3.10
CA LEU A 86 2.14 -24.60 -1.88
C LEU A 86 1.44 -23.27 -1.54
N PHE A 87 1.20 -22.42 -2.53
CA PHE A 87 0.47 -21.16 -2.37
C PHE A 87 -0.94 -21.37 -1.81
N LEU A 88 -1.70 -22.32 -2.37
CA LEU A 88 -3.05 -22.63 -1.91
C LEU A 88 -3.06 -23.24 -0.50
N GLU A 89 -2.15 -24.17 -0.21
CA GLU A 89 -2.01 -24.78 1.11
C GLU A 89 -1.67 -23.72 2.17
N LEU A 90 -0.77 -22.80 1.84
CA LEU A 90 -0.40 -21.69 2.72
C LEU A 90 -1.57 -20.73 2.93
N CYS A 91 -2.29 -20.35 1.86
CA CYS A 91 -3.47 -19.51 1.98
C CYS A 91 -4.52 -20.16 2.89
N GLY A 92 -4.73 -21.47 2.79
CA GLY A 92 -5.67 -22.17 3.66
C GLY A 92 -5.25 -22.19 5.12
N TRP A 93 -3.97 -22.45 5.39
CA TRP A 93 -3.43 -22.35 6.74
C TRP A 93 -3.56 -20.92 7.31
N LEU A 94 -3.27 -19.90 6.52
CA LEU A 94 -3.40 -18.50 6.96
C LEU A 94 -4.85 -18.08 7.16
N VAL A 95 -5.79 -18.55 6.33
CA VAL A 95 -7.23 -18.29 6.52
C VAL A 95 -7.72 -18.93 7.80
N GLU A 96 -7.32 -20.17 8.09
CA GLU A 96 -7.62 -20.85 9.36
C GLU A 96 -7.09 -20.04 10.55
N ARG A 97 -5.85 -19.53 10.49
CA ARG A 97 -5.30 -18.68 11.55
C ARG A 97 -5.96 -17.29 11.64
N ALA A 98 -6.35 -16.70 10.53
CA ALA A 98 -7.01 -15.40 10.55
C ALA A 98 -8.44 -15.47 11.15
N THR A 99 -9.17 -16.57 10.87
CA THR A 99 -10.59 -16.70 11.23
C THR A 99 -10.85 -17.55 12.47
N GLY A 100 -9.99 -18.55 12.72
CA GLY A 100 -10.25 -19.64 13.66
C GLY A 100 -11.22 -20.70 13.12
N ASP A 101 -11.60 -20.63 11.83
CA ASP A 101 -12.48 -21.62 11.18
C ASP A 101 -11.75 -22.30 10.01
N GLY A 102 -11.35 -23.55 10.22
CA GLY A 102 -10.70 -24.38 9.19
C GLY A 102 -11.60 -24.73 8.00
N LYS A 103 -12.91 -24.42 8.05
CA LYS A 103 -13.84 -24.58 6.92
C LYS A 103 -14.01 -23.30 6.11
N ALA A 104 -13.47 -22.17 6.55
CA ALA A 104 -13.59 -20.89 5.85
C ALA A 104 -12.96 -20.92 4.45
N PHE A 105 -11.92 -21.74 4.27
CA PHE A 105 -11.34 -22.06 2.98
C PHE A 105 -10.77 -23.49 2.99
N ALA A 106 -11.31 -24.35 2.13
CA ALA A 106 -10.81 -25.70 1.91
C ALA A 106 -10.79 -26.00 0.41
N VAL A 107 -9.69 -26.60 -0.05
CA VAL A 107 -9.52 -27.06 -1.43
C VAL A 107 -9.69 -28.57 -1.44
N ASP A 108 -10.59 -29.06 -2.28
CA ASP A 108 -10.82 -30.50 -2.48
C ASP A 108 -9.67 -31.08 -3.33
N LYS A 109 -9.37 -32.36 -3.15
CA LYS A 109 -8.39 -33.09 -3.97
C LYS A 109 -8.78 -33.15 -5.44
N PHE A 110 -10.07 -33.01 -5.76
CA PHE A 110 -10.59 -33.01 -7.13
C PHE A 110 -10.83 -31.61 -7.71
N ASP A 111 -10.55 -30.54 -6.96
CA ASP A 111 -10.70 -29.18 -7.48
C ASP A 111 -9.62 -28.90 -8.54
N ASP A 112 -10.04 -28.46 -9.72
CA ASP A 112 -9.10 -27.93 -10.70
C ASP A 112 -8.54 -26.57 -10.25
N PRO A 113 -7.36 -26.14 -10.75
CA PRO A 113 -6.72 -24.89 -10.32
C PRO A 113 -7.61 -23.65 -10.42
N THR A 114 -8.54 -23.62 -11.37
CA THR A 114 -9.46 -22.50 -11.56
C THR A 114 -10.54 -22.50 -10.48
N THR A 115 -11.12 -23.67 -10.19
CA THR A 115 -12.09 -23.83 -9.10
C THR A 115 -11.48 -23.50 -7.74
N ALA A 116 -10.27 -23.97 -7.45
CA ALA A 116 -9.55 -23.64 -6.22
C ALA A 116 -9.29 -22.13 -6.07
N THR A 117 -8.90 -21.47 -7.17
CA THR A 117 -8.68 -20.02 -7.19
C THR A 117 -9.99 -19.24 -6.96
N ASN A 118 -11.09 -19.68 -7.56
CA ASN A 118 -12.40 -19.06 -7.37
C ASN A 118 -12.91 -19.22 -5.92
N LYS A 119 -12.68 -20.39 -5.31
CA LYS A 119 -12.96 -20.62 -3.88
C LYS A 119 -12.14 -19.68 -2.99
N LEU A 120 -10.86 -19.45 -3.34
CA LEU A 120 -9.97 -18.54 -2.61
C LEU A 120 -10.47 -17.10 -2.72
N MET A 121 -10.82 -16.64 -3.93
CA MET A 121 -11.39 -15.31 -4.14
C MET A 121 -12.69 -15.08 -3.34
N LEU A 122 -13.55 -16.11 -3.24
CA LEU A 122 -14.76 -16.02 -2.43
C LEU A 122 -14.45 -15.90 -0.93
N ALA A 123 -13.46 -16.65 -0.43
CA ALA A 123 -13.00 -16.56 0.95
C ALA A 123 -12.39 -15.19 1.26
N LEU A 124 -11.56 -14.66 0.35
CA LEU A 124 -10.95 -13.32 0.48
C LEU A 124 -12.02 -12.21 0.50
N ARG A 125 -13.07 -12.32 -0.31
CA ARG A 125 -14.19 -11.37 -0.31
C ARG A 125 -14.94 -11.39 1.02
N LYS A 126 -15.18 -12.57 1.61
CA LYS A 126 -15.78 -12.68 2.96
C LYS A 126 -14.90 -12.08 4.05
N LEU A 127 -13.59 -12.05 3.84
CA LEU A 127 -12.63 -11.44 4.74
C LEU A 127 -12.46 -9.93 4.51
N GLU A 128 -13.21 -9.32 3.59
CA GLU A 128 -13.11 -7.89 3.23
C GLU A 128 -11.74 -7.53 2.65
N PHE A 129 -11.16 -8.42 1.84
CA PHE A 129 -9.96 -8.09 1.07
C PHE A 129 -10.30 -7.04 -0.02
N GLY A 130 -9.62 -5.90 0.04
CA GLY A 130 -9.97 -4.71 -0.75
C GLY A 130 -9.30 -4.58 -2.13
N ALA A 131 -8.49 -5.54 -2.56
CA ALA A 131 -7.86 -5.51 -3.88
C ALA A 131 -8.64 -6.37 -4.89
N ASP A 132 -8.88 -5.82 -6.07
CA ASP A 132 -9.54 -6.51 -7.17
C ASP A 132 -8.54 -6.82 -8.28
N PHE A 133 -8.47 -8.09 -8.67
CA PHE A 133 -7.62 -8.56 -9.76
C PHE A 133 -8.22 -9.80 -10.43
N PRO A 134 -7.90 -10.06 -11.70
CA PRO A 134 -8.38 -11.24 -12.41
C PRO A 134 -7.92 -12.54 -11.74
N PRO A 135 -8.78 -13.58 -11.64
CA PRO A 135 -8.41 -14.88 -11.06
C PRO A 135 -7.18 -15.53 -11.73
N GLN A 136 -6.90 -15.23 -13.00
CA GLN A 136 -5.70 -15.73 -13.66
C GLN A 136 -4.40 -15.29 -12.98
N GLN A 137 -4.38 -14.16 -12.27
CA GLN A 137 -3.17 -13.68 -11.60
C GLN A 137 -2.80 -14.56 -10.39
N LEU A 138 -3.78 -15.04 -9.62
CA LEU A 138 -3.54 -15.99 -8.53
C LEU A 138 -3.14 -17.38 -9.02
N LYS A 139 -3.62 -17.78 -10.20
CA LYS A 139 -3.24 -19.04 -10.84
C LYS A 139 -1.74 -19.12 -11.17
N ARG A 140 -1.06 -17.97 -11.30
CA ARG A 140 0.39 -17.92 -11.51
C ARG A 140 1.18 -18.28 -10.25
N ALA A 141 0.59 -18.16 -9.07
CA ALA A 141 1.21 -18.42 -7.76
C ALA A 141 2.46 -17.57 -7.44
N HIS A 142 2.71 -16.51 -8.20
CA HIS A 142 3.78 -15.55 -7.92
C HIS A 142 3.41 -14.16 -8.43
N GLY A 143 4.09 -13.15 -7.90
CA GLY A 143 3.90 -11.74 -8.26
C GLY A 143 2.90 -11.02 -7.35
N ASP A 144 2.59 -9.78 -7.72
CA ASP A 144 1.96 -8.81 -6.81
C ASP A 144 0.61 -9.26 -6.24
N ALA A 145 -0.27 -9.86 -7.06
CA ALA A 145 -1.57 -10.34 -6.59
C ALA A 145 -1.43 -11.45 -5.53
N CYS A 146 -0.49 -12.39 -5.74
CA CYS A 146 -0.28 -13.50 -4.81
C CYS A 146 0.33 -13.01 -3.49
N VAL A 147 1.36 -12.17 -3.58
CA VAL A 147 2.04 -11.61 -2.41
C VAL A 147 1.12 -10.66 -1.64
N GLY A 148 0.30 -9.86 -2.33
CA GLY A 148 -0.69 -8.98 -1.69
C GLY A 148 -1.76 -9.75 -0.90
N VAL A 149 -2.21 -10.90 -1.42
CA VAL A 149 -3.09 -11.81 -0.67
C VAL A 149 -2.39 -12.34 0.58
N LEU A 150 -1.15 -12.79 0.47
CA LEU A 150 -0.38 -13.29 1.61
C LEU A 150 -0.13 -12.19 2.66
N ASP A 151 0.17 -10.95 2.26
CA ASP A 151 0.39 -9.81 3.18
C ASP A 151 -0.85 -9.49 4.00
N PHE A 152 -2.01 -9.55 3.35
CA PHE A 152 -3.30 -9.37 4.00
C PHE A 152 -3.62 -10.49 4.98
N LEU A 153 -3.50 -11.75 4.54
CA LEU A 153 -3.83 -12.91 5.36
C LEU A 153 -2.88 -13.05 6.55
N THR A 154 -1.57 -12.87 6.33
CA THR A 154 -0.58 -12.85 7.42
C THR A 154 -0.83 -11.70 8.39
N GLY A 155 -1.19 -10.52 7.89
CA GLY A 155 -1.56 -9.37 8.74
C GLY A 155 -2.74 -9.68 9.66
N LYS A 156 -3.81 -10.31 9.15
CA LYS A 156 -4.95 -10.74 9.97
C LYS A 156 -4.58 -11.85 10.94
N ALA A 157 -3.78 -12.82 10.51
CA ALA A 157 -3.34 -13.93 11.37
C ALA A 157 -2.44 -13.46 12.52
N VAL A 158 -1.47 -12.57 12.26
CA VAL A 158 -0.58 -11.99 13.29
C VAL A 158 -1.40 -11.20 14.31
N ALA A 159 -2.36 -10.38 13.86
CA ALA A 159 -3.21 -9.60 14.77
C ALA A 159 -4.01 -10.47 15.76
N ARG A 160 -4.29 -11.73 15.42
CA ARG A 160 -5.00 -12.67 16.31
C ARG A 160 -4.08 -13.52 17.17
N HIS A 161 -2.92 -13.91 16.65
CA HIS A 161 -2.06 -14.95 17.25
C HIS A 161 -0.77 -14.43 17.86
N PHE A 162 -0.44 -13.17 17.65
CA PHE A 162 0.80 -12.59 18.13
C PHE A 162 0.51 -11.30 18.90
N VAL A 163 1.07 -11.23 20.11
CA VAL A 163 1.08 -10.04 20.94
C VAL A 163 2.53 -9.77 21.31
N TRP A 164 2.97 -8.53 21.16
CA TRP A 164 4.29 -8.12 21.63
C TRP A 164 4.36 -8.32 23.14
N GLN A 165 5.16 -9.30 23.57
CA GLN A 165 5.46 -9.47 24.98
C GLN A 165 6.54 -8.47 25.37
N ARG A 166 6.44 -7.97 26.61
CA ARG A 166 7.53 -7.18 27.20
C ARG A 166 8.75 -8.10 27.28
N PRO A 167 9.94 -7.68 26.81
CA PRO A 167 11.15 -8.47 26.96
C PRO A 167 11.32 -8.86 28.43
N GLU A 168 11.44 -10.16 28.70
CA GLU A 168 11.88 -10.65 29.99
C GLU A 168 13.40 -10.45 30.03
N TYR A 169 13.81 -9.44 30.79
CA TYR A 169 15.21 -9.28 31.16
C TYR A 169 15.47 -10.33 32.23
N ASP A 170 16.42 -11.23 31.99
CA ASP A 170 16.88 -12.16 33.01
C ASP A 170 17.61 -11.35 34.08
N ASP A 171 17.10 -11.36 35.32
CA ASP A 171 17.71 -10.68 36.48
C ASP A 171 19.16 -11.14 36.70
N ALA A 172 19.60 -12.23 36.05
CA ALA A 172 20.98 -12.71 36.05
C ALA A 172 22.01 -11.71 35.46
N GLY A 173 21.57 -10.67 34.73
CA GLY A 173 22.43 -9.58 34.25
C GLY A 173 22.47 -8.36 35.16
N GLU A 174 21.54 -8.28 36.11
CA GLU A 174 21.44 -7.23 37.11
C GLU A 174 21.67 -7.88 38.49
N GLU A 175 22.95 -8.18 38.80
CA GLU A 175 23.37 -7.92 40.17
C GLU A 175 23.14 -6.42 40.37
N GLU A 176 21.92 -6.05 40.79
CA GLU A 176 21.66 -4.81 41.50
C GLU A 176 22.67 -4.80 42.65
N LEU A 177 23.81 -4.15 42.42
CA LEU A 177 24.63 -3.65 43.50
C LEU A 177 23.64 -2.94 44.42
N PRO A 178 23.51 -3.32 45.69
CA PRO A 178 22.64 -2.61 46.59
C PRO A 178 23.12 -1.15 46.57
N VAL A 179 22.35 -0.30 45.91
CA VAL A 179 22.50 1.14 46.02
C VAL A 179 22.10 1.40 47.46
N ASP A 180 23.11 1.63 48.29
CA ASP A 180 22.95 2.04 49.67
C ASP A 180 22.25 3.40 49.65
N GLU A 181 20.91 3.39 49.71
CA GLU A 181 20.09 4.62 49.81
C GLU A 181 20.34 5.37 51.12
N ASP A 182 21.12 4.80 52.06
CA ASP A 182 21.57 5.44 53.29
C ASP A 182 23.01 6.00 53.22
N ALA A 183 23.70 5.88 52.08
CA ALA A 183 24.97 6.58 51.84
C ALA A 183 24.68 8.03 51.42
N ASP A 184 24.21 8.82 52.38
CA ASP A 184 24.25 10.27 52.34
C ASP A 184 25.71 10.75 52.29
N VAL A 185 26.27 10.82 51.08
CA VAL A 185 27.58 11.41 50.79
C VAL A 185 27.43 12.91 50.47
N GLY A 186 26.32 13.54 50.87
CA GLY A 186 26.00 14.94 50.59
C GLY A 186 26.45 15.93 51.66
N ASP A 187 26.42 15.56 52.95
CA ASP A 187 26.48 16.55 54.05
C ASP A 187 27.70 16.45 54.98
N ALA A 188 28.67 15.57 54.70
CA ALA A 188 29.79 15.28 55.62
C ALA A 188 31.19 15.60 55.09
N ILE A 189 31.34 16.36 54.00
CA ILE A 189 32.65 16.73 53.44
C ILE A 189 32.96 18.23 53.54
N GLU A 190 32.03 19.09 53.98
CA GLU A 190 32.26 20.53 53.91
C GLU A 190 32.75 21.24 55.18
N ASP A 191 32.85 20.60 56.36
CA ASP A 191 33.08 21.37 57.60
C ASP A 191 34.03 20.75 58.65
N ASP A 192 35.05 19.97 58.25
CA ASP A 192 36.10 19.55 59.20
C ASP A 192 37.49 19.37 58.55
N ILE A 193 37.95 20.42 57.85
CA ILE A 193 39.39 20.64 57.63
C ILE A 193 39.83 21.68 58.67
N GLU A 194 39.86 21.28 59.93
CA GLU A 194 40.62 21.99 60.95
C GLU A 194 42.11 21.76 60.63
N ALA A 195 42.82 22.85 60.34
CA ALA A 195 44.24 22.82 60.07
C ALA A 195 44.97 22.27 61.31
N CYS A 196 45.35 21.00 61.26
CA CYS A 196 46.33 20.44 62.18
C CYS A 196 47.65 21.16 61.90
N GLU A 197 47.92 22.21 62.68
CA GLU A 197 49.25 22.80 62.74
C GLU A 197 50.24 21.72 63.19
N ASP A 198 51.37 21.78 62.52
CA ASP A 198 52.48 20.87 62.49
C ASP A 198 53.17 20.80 63.88
N ASP A 199 52.66 19.96 64.78
CA ASP A 199 53.38 19.59 66.01
C ASP A 199 54.29 18.39 65.74
N GLU A 200 55.24 18.60 64.82
CA GLU A 200 56.40 17.76 64.59
C GLU A 200 57.46 18.03 65.68
N ALA A 201 57.11 17.79 66.95
CA ALA A 201 58.08 17.79 68.04
C ALA A 201 57.56 17.01 69.24
N LEU A 202 58.27 15.91 69.56
CA LEU A 202 58.64 15.44 70.91
C LEU A 202 58.59 13.90 71.05
N PHE A 203 59.26 13.18 70.14
CA PHE A 203 59.77 11.85 70.49
C PHE A 203 61.04 12.02 71.32
N VAL A 204 60.88 12.35 72.61
CA VAL A 204 62.00 12.30 73.58
C VAL A 204 62.08 10.88 74.10
N GLU A 205 63.05 10.15 73.57
CA GLU A 205 63.53 8.89 74.09
C GLU A 205 64.16 9.17 75.48
N ALA A 206 63.40 8.90 76.54
CA ALA A 206 63.87 9.09 77.91
C ALA A 206 64.94 8.04 78.24
N PRO A 207 66.14 8.45 78.71
CA PRO A 207 67.16 7.50 79.12
C PRO A 207 66.71 6.76 80.39
N ALA A 208 67.05 5.48 80.41
CA ALA A 208 66.85 4.59 81.55
C ALA A 208 67.73 5.05 82.72
N ASP A 209 67.11 5.66 83.73
CA ASP A 209 67.69 5.82 85.06
C ASP A 209 66.86 5.06 86.11
N GLU A 210 67.60 4.52 87.08
CA GLU A 210 67.25 3.55 88.11
C GLU A 210 66.08 3.95 89.06
N PRO A 211 65.52 2.99 89.83
CA PRO A 211 64.14 3.05 90.29
C PRO A 211 64.00 3.82 91.60
N GLU A 212 63.72 5.12 91.52
CA GLU A 212 62.92 5.75 92.57
C GLU A 212 61.45 5.45 92.32
N VAL A 213 60.89 4.57 93.16
CA VAL A 213 59.45 4.30 93.18
C VAL A 213 58.76 5.52 93.80
N SER A 214 58.51 6.54 92.98
CA SER A 214 57.53 7.58 93.29
C SER A 214 56.18 6.90 93.61
N GLU A 215 55.51 7.36 94.67
CA GLU A 215 54.16 6.91 95.05
C GLU A 215 53.20 6.98 93.86
N GLU A 216 53.44 7.90 92.91
CA GLU A 216 52.67 8.03 91.66
C GLU A 216 52.89 6.87 90.69
N ARG A 217 54.11 6.34 90.57
CA ARG A 217 54.39 5.12 89.77
C ARG A 217 53.85 3.87 90.47
N ALA A 218 53.77 3.86 91.80
CA ALA A 218 53.10 2.80 92.54
C ALA A 218 51.57 2.85 92.30
N ALA A 219 50.97 4.05 92.30
CA ALA A 219 49.56 4.27 91.98
C ALA A 219 49.22 3.93 90.52
N GLN A 220 50.06 4.30 89.55
CA GLN A 220 49.89 3.90 88.14
C GLN A 220 49.99 2.38 87.96
N ARG A 221 50.88 1.71 88.69
CA ARG A 221 50.96 0.24 88.70
C ARG A 221 49.79 -0.43 89.42
N GLU A 222 49.14 0.27 90.36
CA GLU A 222 47.92 -0.18 91.01
C GLU A 222 46.71 -0.07 90.06
N ILE A 223 46.66 0.98 89.21
CA ILE A 223 45.68 1.12 88.12
C ILE A 223 45.82 0.02 87.05
N LEU A 224 47.04 -0.51 86.86
CA LEU A 224 47.33 -1.63 85.95
C LEU A 224 47.05 -3.02 86.54
N LYS A 225 46.63 -3.13 87.81
CA LYS A 225 46.15 -4.41 88.34
C LYS A 225 44.71 -4.59 87.91
N SER A 226 44.48 -5.50 86.97
CA SER A 226 43.12 -5.91 86.63
C SER A 226 42.43 -6.45 87.88
N ASN A 227 41.43 -5.73 88.38
CA ASN A 227 40.57 -6.19 89.48
C ASN A 227 39.56 -7.24 89.00
N VAL A 228 39.97 -8.01 87.99
CA VAL A 228 39.14 -8.98 87.29
C VAL A 228 39.36 -10.31 87.96
N ASP A 229 38.36 -10.75 88.73
CA ASP A 229 38.37 -12.08 89.31
C ASP A 229 38.53 -13.13 88.20
N ARG A 230 39.57 -13.95 88.32
CA ARG A 230 39.91 -14.99 87.34
C ARG A 230 38.77 -15.98 87.16
N VAL A 231 38.00 -16.25 88.22
CA VAL A 231 36.86 -17.17 88.16
C VAL A 231 35.69 -16.49 87.44
N ALA A 232 35.33 -15.27 87.81
CA ALA A 232 34.31 -14.48 87.11
C ALA A 232 34.61 -14.32 85.60
N TRP A 233 35.85 -14.01 85.23
CA TRP A 233 36.27 -13.90 83.83
C TRP A 233 36.12 -15.23 83.09
N LYS A 234 36.54 -16.33 83.71
CA LYS A 234 36.42 -17.66 83.10
C LYS A 234 34.95 -18.05 82.90
N THR A 235 34.08 -17.77 83.86
CA THR A 235 32.65 -18.03 83.73
C THR A 235 32.00 -17.18 82.64
N GLU A 236 32.45 -15.93 82.50
CA GLU A 236 31.96 -15.04 81.45
C GLU A 236 32.43 -15.50 80.06
N LEU A 237 33.65 -16.02 79.96
CA LEU A 237 34.20 -16.59 78.73
C LEU A 237 33.48 -17.89 78.32
N GLU A 238 33.13 -18.73 79.29
CA GLU A 238 32.29 -19.93 79.06
C GLU A 238 30.85 -19.56 78.65
N ARG A 239 30.32 -18.44 79.14
CA ARG A 239 29.00 -17.90 78.78
C ARG A 239 28.96 -17.26 77.40
N VAL A 240 29.98 -16.48 77.04
CA VAL A 240 30.03 -15.68 75.80
C VAL A 240 30.64 -16.46 74.63
N GLY A 241 31.52 -17.41 74.88
CA GLY A 241 32.17 -18.24 73.86
C GLY A 241 31.21 -18.91 72.85
N PRO A 242 30.11 -19.54 73.31
CA PRO A 242 29.10 -20.10 72.41
C PRO A 242 28.39 -19.03 71.55
N ARG A 243 28.17 -17.83 72.09
CA ARG A 243 27.48 -16.72 71.40
C ARG A 243 28.37 -16.13 70.30
N LEU A 244 29.67 -16.01 70.55
CA LEU A 244 30.66 -15.54 69.56
C LEU A 244 30.84 -16.53 68.41
N ARG A 245 30.94 -17.83 68.72
CA ARG A 245 31.02 -18.88 67.70
C ARG A 245 29.77 -18.93 66.81
N LEU A 246 28.60 -18.67 67.39
CA LEU A 246 27.35 -18.63 66.66
C LEU A 246 27.22 -17.35 65.80
N ALA A 247 27.74 -16.21 66.27
CA ALA A 247 27.83 -14.98 65.49
C ALA A 247 28.76 -15.14 64.28
N GLN A 248 29.93 -15.78 64.47
CA GLN A 248 30.87 -16.06 63.38
C GLN A 248 30.27 -16.99 62.31
N ARG A 249 29.50 -18.02 62.70
CA ARG A 249 28.80 -18.89 61.73
C ARG A 249 27.67 -18.18 60.98
N ARG A 250 26.97 -17.24 61.62
CA ARG A 250 25.93 -16.45 60.94
C ARG A 250 26.51 -15.41 59.99
N ALA A 251 27.74 -14.96 60.23
CA ALA A 251 28.46 -14.01 59.38
C ALA A 251 29.13 -14.68 58.16
N ALA A 252 29.28 -16.01 58.13
CA ALA A 252 30.05 -16.77 57.13
C ALA A 252 29.56 -16.73 55.66
N GLY A 253 28.65 -15.82 55.32
CA GLY A 253 28.26 -15.47 53.95
C GLY A 253 28.03 -13.96 53.74
N LYS A 254 28.35 -13.12 54.74
CA LYS A 254 28.27 -11.66 54.75
C LYS A 254 29.63 -11.06 55.16
N GLU A 255 30.71 -11.75 54.81
CA GLU A 255 32.07 -11.29 55.13
C GLU A 255 32.55 -10.41 53.98
N TRP A 256 32.88 -9.15 54.25
CA TRP A 256 33.51 -8.24 53.29
C TRP A 256 34.73 -8.85 52.59
N ARG A 257 35.41 -9.81 53.26
CA ARG A 257 36.52 -10.58 52.71
C ARG A 257 36.11 -11.44 51.51
N ALA A 258 34.96 -12.11 51.60
CA ALA A 258 34.44 -12.91 50.50
C ALA A 258 34.11 -12.04 49.29
N HIS A 259 33.55 -10.84 49.52
CA HIS A 259 33.31 -9.86 48.45
C HIS A 259 34.62 -9.35 47.83
N VAL A 260 35.64 -9.02 48.63
CA VAL A 260 36.95 -8.59 48.12
C VAL A 260 37.64 -9.69 47.32
N ASP A 261 37.60 -10.93 47.79
CA ASP A 261 38.18 -12.07 47.07
C ASP A 261 37.41 -12.36 45.77
N LEU A 262 36.08 -12.22 45.77
CA LEU A 262 35.25 -12.29 44.56
C LEU A 262 35.60 -11.18 43.57
N THR A 263 35.70 -9.91 44.01
CA THR A 263 36.08 -8.78 43.14
C THR A 263 37.46 -9.00 42.52
N ARG A 264 38.42 -9.53 43.29
CA ARG A 264 39.76 -9.87 42.76
C ARG A 264 39.70 -10.97 41.72
N ALA A 265 38.90 -12.02 41.95
CA ALA A 265 38.70 -13.10 40.99
C ALA A 265 38.07 -12.59 39.70
N SER A 266 36.96 -11.82 39.79
CA SER A 266 36.28 -11.21 38.65
C SER A 266 37.18 -10.25 37.88
N ALA A 267 37.97 -9.42 38.58
CA ALA A 267 38.96 -8.54 37.95
C ALA A 267 40.04 -9.33 37.20
N GLY A 268 40.47 -10.49 37.74
CA GLY A 268 41.38 -11.41 37.05
C GLY A 268 40.77 -11.98 35.76
N VAL A 269 39.51 -12.42 35.83
CA VAL A 269 38.76 -12.90 34.66
C VAL A 269 38.69 -11.80 33.60
N ILE A 270 38.24 -10.59 33.95
CA ILE A 270 38.14 -9.43 33.03
C ILE A 270 39.50 -9.12 32.40
N ARG A 271 40.58 -9.06 33.19
CA ARG A 271 41.93 -8.79 32.66
C ARG A 271 42.41 -9.85 31.68
N SER A 272 41.96 -11.09 31.81
CA SER A 272 42.32 -12.18 30.89
C SER A 272 41.44 -12.21 29.63
N THR A 273 40.14 -11.93 29.76
CA THR A 273 39.17 -12.10 28.67
C THR A 273 38.99 -10.85 27.83
N PHE A 274 39.19 -9.66 28.40
CA PHE A 274 38.99 -8.39 27.70
C PHE A 274 39.99 -8.11 26.57
N PRO A 275 41.32 -8.34 26.74
CA PRO A 275 42.26 -8.12 25.63
C PRO A 275 41.98 -8.97 24.37
N PRO A 276 41.73 -10.30 24.46
CA PRO A 276 41.44 -11.09 23.27
C PRO A 276 40.09 -10.76 22.64
N THR A 277 39.04 -10.47 23.44
CA THR A 277 37.74 -10.07 22.87
C THR A 277 37.82 -8.71 22.18
N ARG A 278 38.56 -7.76 22.75
CA ARG A 278 38.83 -6.47 22.11
C ARG A 278 39.59 -6.65 20.79
N ALA A 279 40.62 -7.49 20.75
CA ALA A 279 41.35 -7.77 19.52
C ALA A 279 40.45 -8.39 18.44
N GLN A 280 39.59 -9.34 18.81
CA GLN A 280 38.61 -9.92 17.90
C GLN A 280 37.61 -8.88 17.35
N LEU A 281 37.15 -7.96 18.21
CA LEU A 281 36.26 -6.87 17.79
C LEU A 281 36.98 -5.89 16.84
N ASP A 282 38.24 -5.55 17.11
CA ASP A 282 39.04 -4.69 16.25
C ASP A 282 39.29 -5.35 14.87
N ASP A 283 39.54 -6.67 14.84
CA ASP A 283 39.71 -7.43 13.59
C ASP A 283 38.40 -7.51 12.79
N LEU A 284 37.26 -7.73 13.46
CA LEU A 284 35.94 -7.68 12.82
C LEU A 284 35.64 -6.28 12.27
N GLY A 285 35.98 -5.23 13.02
CA GLY A 285 35.84 -3.85 12.58
C GLY A 285 36.65 -3.55 11.32
N ARG A 286 37.91 -4.02 11.26
CA ARG A 286 38.78 -3.90 10.08
C ARG A 286 38.23 -4.66 8.89
N ALA A 287 37.82 -5.92 9.09
CA ALA A 287 37.24 -6.75 8.04
C ALA A 287 35.96 -6.12 7.46
N ALA A 288 35.10 -5.53 8.32
CA ALA A 288 33.90 -4.83 7.89
C ALA A 288 34.22 -3.55 7.11
N ALA A 289 35.24 -2.78 7.53
CA ALA A 289 35.70 -1.60 6.81
C ALA A 289 36.23 -1.97 5.42
N ASP A 290 37.12 -2.97 5.33
CA ASP A 290 37.67 -3.45 4.06
C ASP A 290 36.59 -3.97 3.11
N ALA A 291 35.61 -4.71 3.64
CA ALA A 291 34.45 -5.17 2.87
C ALA A 291 33.61 -3.99 2.35
N SER A 292 33.41 -2.96 3.17
CA SER A 292 32.67 -1.75 2.79
C SER A 292 33.38 -0.95 1.71
N ASP A 293 34.70 -0.81 1.79
CA ASP A 293 35.49 -0.12 0.76
C ASP A 293 35.58 -0.92 -0.54
N THR A 294 35.62 -2.25 -0.44
CA THR A 294 35.50 -3.14 -1.60
C THR A 294 34.12 -3.03 -2.26
N LEU A 295 33.05 -2.96 -1.47
CA LEU A 295 31.70 -2.73 -1.98
C LEU A 295 31.58 -1.38 -2.67
N ARG A 296 32.08 -0.31 -2.03
CA ARG A 296 32.08 1.05 -2.58
C ARG A 296 32.85 1.14 -3.90
N SER A 297 34.02 0.51 -3.98
CA SER A 297 34.82 0.49 -5.21
C SER A 297 34.12 -0.30 -6.34
N LYS A 298 33.51 -1.44 -6.02
CA LYS A 298 32.69 -2.22 -6.98
C LYS A 298 31.46 -1.44 -7.43
N GLU A 299 30.78 -0.75 -6.53
CA GLU A 299 29.63 0.09 -6.84
C GLU A 299 30.02 1.24 -7.77
N ASN A 300 31.11 1.96 -7.47
CA ASN A 300 31.63 3.00 -8.34
C ASN A 300 32.02 2.46 -9.73
N TYR A 301 32.64 1.27 -9.77
CA TYR A 301 32.97 0.60 -11.03
C TYR A 301 31.71 0.24 -11.84
N ILE A 302 30.71 -0.35 -11.20
CA ILE A 302 29.43 -0.70 -11.84
C ILE A 302 28.74 0.57 -12.34
N ASN A 303 28.62 1.60 -11.51
CA ASN A 303 28.00 2.86 -11.89
C ASN A 303 28.72 3.48 -13.09
N SER A 304 30.04 3.64 -13.04
CA SER A 304 30.80 4.18 -14.17
C SER A 304 30.68 3.34 -15.45
N LYS A 305 30.60 2.01 -15.33
CA LYS A 305 30.42 1.12 -16.47
C LYS A 305 29.03 1.21 -17.07
N PHE A 306 27.99 1.35 -16.27
CA PHE A 306 26.60 1.35 -16.77
C PHE A 306 26.03 2.75 -16.98
N ASP A 307 26.71 3.82 -16.57
CA ASP A 307 26.22 5.19 -16.77
C ASP A 307 26.12 5.55 -18.26
N ARG A 308 27.06 5.08 -19.08
CA ARG A 308 27.01 5.26 -20.54
C ARG A 308 25.81 4.52 -21.14
N GLU A 309 25.57 3.29 -20.73
CA GLU A 309 24.48 2.43 -21.19
C GLU A 309 23.13 2.97 -20.73
N LYS A 310 23.02 3.46 -19.48
CA LYS A 310 21.83 4.16 -18.98
C LYS A 310 21.54 5.41 -19.82
N ALA A 311 22.56 6.22 -20.11
CA ALA A 311 22.41 7.41 -20.95
C ALA A 311 22.00 7.04 -22.39
N ALA A 312 22.58 5.98 -22.96
CA ALA A 312 22.22 5.48 -24.28
C ALA A 312 20.78 4.94 -24.31
N TYR A 313 20.36 4.21 -23.29
CA TYR A 313 18.99 3.70 -23.16
C TYR A 313 17.98 4.85 -23.00
N ALA A 314 18.30 5.87 -22.21
CA ALA A 314 17.47 7.06 -22.06
C ALA A 314 17.27 7.78 -23.40
N ARG A 315 18.36 7.96 -24.18
CA ARG A 315 18.28 8.54 -25.53
C ARG A 315 17.43 7.69 -26.48
N LEU A 316 17.64 6.37 -26.49
CA LEU A 316 16.88 5.48 -27.35
C LEU A 316 15.38 5.49 -26.99
N ARG A 317 15.06 5.59 -25.69
CA ARG A 317 13.68 5.72 -25.22
C ARG A 317 13.05 7.03 -25.68
N GLU A 318 13.78 8.13 -25.58
CA GLU A 318 13.32 9.44 -26.09
C GLU A 318 13.11 9.42 -27.62
N GLU A 319 14.00 8.75 -28.36
CA GLU A 319 13.86 8.55 -29.81
C GLU A 319 12.63 7.70 -30.17
N LEU A 320 12.35 6.64 -29.40
CA LEU A 320 11.16 5.81 -29.57
C LEU A 320 9.88 6.58 -29.28
N ASP A 321 9.84 7.37 -28.19
CA ASP A 321 8.69 8.21 -27.85
C ASP A 321 8.45 9.28 -28.93
N ALA A 322 9.52 9.88 -29.47
CA ALA A 322 9.43 10.83 -30.58
C ALA A 322 8.93 10.17 -31.87
N LEU A 323 9.38 8.94 -32.17
CA LEU A 323 8.92 8.19 -33.33
C LEU A 323 7.44 7.78 -33.19
N ALA A 324 7.03 7.32 -32.00
CA ALA A 324 5.65 6.96 -31.71
C ALA A 324 4.70 8.15 -31.89
N LYS A 325 5.09 9.34 -31.38
CA LYS A 325 4.34 10.58 -31.59
C LYS A 325 4.23 10.96 -33.07
N ARG A 326 5.31 10.82 -33.85
CA ARG A 326 5.26 11.06 -35.31
C ARG A 326 4.40 10.04 -36.04
N SER A 327 4.42 8.77 -35.65
CA SER A 327 3.56 7.72 -36.22
C SER A 327 2.10 8.05 -35.96
N GLY A 328 1.74 8.32 -34.71
CA GLY A 328 0.37 8.71 -34.34
C GLY A 328 -0.11 9.95 -35.10
N ALA A 329 0.72 11.01 -35.19
CA ALA A 329 0.37 12.20 -35.97
C ALA A 329 0.28 11.94 -37.49
N SER A 330 0.95 10.91 -38.01
CA SER A 330 0.81 10.49 -39.41
C SER A 330 -0.45 9.64 -39.62
N GLU A 331 -0.80 8.78 -38.67
CA GLU A 331 -2.01 7.97 -38.67
C GLU A 331 -3.26 8.85 -38.58
N GLU A 332 -3.26 9.86 -37.71
CA GLU A 332 -4.32 10.87 -37.64
C GLU A 332 -4.49 11.62 -38.96
N ARG A 333 -3.39 12.00 -39.62
CA ARG A 333 -3.44 12.64 -40.94
C ARG A 333 -3.99 11.70 -42.01
N VAL A 334 -3.59 10.43 -42.00
CA VAL A 334 -4.12 9.42 -42.95
C VAL A 334 -5.61 9.18 -42.71
N ALA A 335 -6.05 9.13 -41.44
CA ALA A 335 -7.45 9.00 -41.09
C ALA A 335 -8.26 10.22 -41.56
N ALA A 336 -7.74 11.44 -41.36
CA ALA A 336 -8.37 12.67 -41.84
C ALA A 336 -8.50 12.68 -43.37
N LEU A 337 -7.43 12.40 -44.10
CA LEU A 337 -7.44 12.34 -45.57
C LEU A 337 -8.35 11.23 -46.10
N SER A 338 -8.42 10.07 -45.41
CA SER A 338 -9.34 8.99 -45.77
C SER A 338 -10.80 9.41 -45.55
N GLY A 339 -11.08 10.16 -44.48
CA GLY A 339 -12.40 10.75 -44.24
C GLY A 339 -12.79 11.79 -45.29
N GLU A 340 -11.85 12.65 -45.69
CA GLU A 340 -12.06 13.62 -46.78
C GLU A 340 -12.33 12.91 -48.12
N LEU A 341 -11.57 11.84 -48.43
CA LEU A 341 -11.79 11.01 -49.62
C LEU A 341 -13.17 10.35 -49.62
N ALA A 342 -13.61 9.82 -48.48
CA ALA A 342 -14.96 9.27 -48.34
C ALA A 342 -16.01 10.35 -48.58
N GLY A 343 -15.86 11.54 -47.98
CA GLY A 343 -16.76 12.66 -48.19
C GLY A 343 -16.82 13.15 -49.65
N ILE A 344 -15.69 13.22 -50.34
CA ILE A 344 -15.65 13.54 -51.78
C ILE A 344 -16.30 12.44 -52.61
N THR A 345 -16.15 11.18 -52.22
CA THR A 345 -16.80 10.04 -52.89
C THR A 345 -18.32 10.12 -52.76
N ASP A 346 -18.82 10.42 -51.56
CA ASP A 346 -20.25 10.62 -51.31
C ASP A 346 -20.79 11.82 -52.13
N GLN A 347 -20.05 12.94 -52.18
CA GLN A 347 -20.41 14.09 -53.02
C GLN A 347 -20.44 13.75 -54.51
N LEU A 348 -19.50 12.92 -54.97
CA LEU A 348 -19.44 12.47 -56.35
C LEU A 348 -20.64 11.57 -56.68
N ASP A 349 -21.02 10.68 -55.77
CA ASP A 349 -22.15 9.77 -55.96
C ASP A 349 -23.50 10.52 -55.89
N GLU A 350 -23.62 11.53 -55.02
CA GLU A 350 -24.75 12.46 -55.02
C GLU A 350 -24.86 13.23 -56.36
N ALA A 351 -23.73 13.77 -56.86
CA ALA A 351 -23.71 14.46 -58.13
C ALA A 351 -24.05 13.53 -59.32
N LYS A 352 -23.59 12.27 -59.29
CA LYS A 352 -23.97 11.25 -60.27
C LYS A 352 -25.47 10.92 -60.17
N GLY A 353 -26.01 10.78 -58.96
CA GLY A 353 -27.44 10.57 -58.72
C GLY A 353 -28.28 11.70 -59.30
N ALA A 354 -27.94 12.95 -58.96
CA ALA A 354 -28.59 14.13 -59.51
C ALA A 354 -28.47 14.21 -61.04
N MET A 355 -27.32 13.86 -61.62
CA MET A 355 -27.17 13.77 -63.08
C MET A 355 -28.02 12.66 -63.69
N ALA A 356 -28.14 11.50 -63.05
CA ALA A 356 -28.96 10.40 -63.50
C ALA A 356 -30.45 10.76 -63.46
N ASP A 357 -30.92 11.40 -62.39
CA ASP A 357 -32.30 11.88 -62.26
C ASP A 357 -32.62 12.93 -63.33
N ARG A 358 -31.70 13.87 -63.56
CA ARG A 358 -31.85 14.90 -64.59
C ARG A 358 -31.80 14.30 -66.00
N GLY A 359 -30.95 13.30 -66.20
CA GLY A 359 -30.88 12.52 -67.44
C GLY A 359 -32.19 11.78 -67.71
N ASN A 360 -32.73 11.10 -66.69
CA ASN A 360 -34.01 10.40 -66.77
C ASN A 360 -35.17 11.37 -67.00
N SER A 361 -35.17 12.54 -66.35
CA SER A 361 -36.15 13.60 -66.62
C SER A 361 -36.05 14.17 -68.03
N MET A 362 -34.85 14.26 -68.61
CA MET A 362 -34.64 14.80 -69.96
C MET A 362 -34.95 13.77 -71.06
N THR A 363 -34.81 12.48 -70.76
CA THR A 363 -35.20 11.38 -71.66
C THR A 363 -36.60 10.84 -71.42
N ASP A 364 -37.29 11.30 -70.36
CA ASP A 364 -38.67 10.91 -70.09
C ASP A 364 -39.61 11.48 -71.17
N THR A 365 -39.97 10.61 -72.11
CA THR A 365 -40.95 10.90 -73.16
C THR A 365 -42.39 10.70 -72.68
N SER A 366 -42.62 10.22 -71.45
CA SER A 366 -43.95 9.97 -70.89
C SER A 366 -44.87 11.19 -70.91
N PRO A 367 -44.41 12.42 -70.60
CA PRO A 367 -45.23 13.62 -70.74
C PRO A 367 -45.66 13.85 -72.19
N LEU A 368 -44.75 13.64 -73.15
CA LEU A 368 -45.03 13.77 -74.58
C LEU A 368 -46.07 12.73 -75.05
N VAL A 369 -45.95 11.49 -74.57
CA VAL A 369 -46.90 10.41 -74.84
C VAL A 369 -48.27 10.72 -74.25
N LYS A 370 -48.34 11.25 -73.02
CA LYS A 370 -49.60 11.68 -72.38
C LYS A 370 -50.28 12.80 -73.17
N ILE A 371 -49.54 13.81 -73.60
CA ILE A 371 -50.06 14.90 -74.44
C ILE A 371 -50.59 14.33 -75.77
N LYS A 372 -49.85 13.43 -76.40
CA LYS A 372 -50.27 12.77 -77.66
C LYS A 372 -51.53 11.93 -77.47
N GLN A 373 -51.67 11.22 -76.35
CA GLN A 373 -52.88 10.47 -76.01
C GLN A 373 -54.08 11.40 -75.78
N ALA A 374 -53.91 12.50 -75.05
CA ALA A 374 -54.94 13.51 -74.84
C ALA A 374 -55.39 14.15 -76.17
N LEU A 375 -54.46 14.52 -77.03
CA LEU A 375 -54.76 15.03 -78.38
C LEU A 375 -55.53 14.01 -79.24
N LYS A 376 -55.20 12.72 -79.12
CA LYS A 376 -55.93 11.66 -79.82
C LYS A 376 -57.36 11.49 -79.29
N ALA A 377 -57.53 11.59 -77.97
CA ALA A 377 -58.85 11.55 -77.33
C ALA A 377 -59.73 12.72 -77.77
N ILE A 378 -59.19 13.95 -77.74
CA ILE A 378 -59.90 15.15 -78.21
C ILE A 378 -60.30 15.01 -79.68
N ARG A 379 -59.42 14.50 -80.55
CA ARG A 379 -59.77 14.24 -81.96
C ARG A 379 -60.89 13.22 -82.10
N GLN A 380 -60.91 12.17 -81.29
CA GLN A 380 -61.98 11.18 -81.32
C GLN A 380 -63.30 11.81 -80.85
N GLU A 381 -63.27 12.60 -79.77
CA GLU A 381 -64.44 13.37 -79.31
C GLU A 381 -64.94 14.33 -80.38
N CYS A 382 -64.07 15.01 -81.13
CA CYS A 382 -64.50 15.86 -82.25
C CYS A 382 -65.24 15.06 -83.34
N VAL A 383 -64.73 13.89 -83.72
CA VAL A 383 -65.41 13.01 -84.69
C VAL A 383 -66.76 12.53 -84.17
N ASP A 384 -66.82 12.18 -82.89
CA ASP A 384 -68.06 11.75 -82.25
C ASP A 384 -69.07 12.91 -82.18
N PHE A 385 -68.62 14.14 -81.87
CA PHE A 385 -69.45 15.34 -81.94
C PHE A 385 -69.89 15.67 -83.36
N ASP A 386 -69.03 15.54 -84.38
CA ASP A 386 -69.40 15.74 -85.79
C ASP A 386 -70.48 14.73 -86.22
N LEU A 387 -70.37 13.47 -85.79
CA LEU A 387 -71.40 12.46 -86.03
C LEU A 387 -72.71 12.84 -85.34
N GLN A 388 -72.66 13.26 -84.08
CA GLN A 388 -73.82 13.71 -83.32
C GLN A 388 -74.49 14.93 -83.96
N ILE A 389 -73.71 15.93 -84.38
CA ILE A 389 -74.16 17.12 -85.11
C ILE A 389 -74.78 16.70 -86.44
N GLY A 390 -74.18 15.76 -87.18
CA GLY A 390 -74.71 15.24 -88.44
C GLY A 390 -76.05 14.52 -88.26
N VAL A 391 -76.18 13.68 -87.22
CA VAL A 391 -77.43 12.99 -86.87
C VAL A 391 -78.50 13.99 -86.41
N ALA A 392 -78.14 14.95 -85.55
CA ALA A 392 -79.04 16.01 -85.11
C ALA A 392 -79.49 16.90 -86.28
N GLY A 393 -78.56 17.25 -87.18
CA GLY A 393 -78.82 18.02 -88.40
C GLY A 393 -79.73 17.27 -89.36
N HIS A 394 -79.50 15.97 -89.59
CA HIS A 394 -80.38 15.13 -90.40
C HIS A 394 -81.76 14.95 -89.75
N ALA A 395 -81.84 14.75 -88.44
CA ALA A 395 -83.11 14.68 -87.71
C ALA A 395 -83.89 16.00 -87.83
N LEU A 396 -83.21 17.14 -87.74
CA LEU A 396 -83.80 18.46 -87.90
C LEU A 396 -84.21 18.73 -89.37
N MET A 397 -83.42 18.26 -90.35
CA MET A 397 -83.77 18.33 -91.77
C MET A 397 -84.97 17.44 -92.11
N GLN A 398 -85.07 16.23 -91.54
CA GLN A 398 -86.26 15.39 -91.65
C GLN A 398 -87.49 16.04 -91.02
N GLN A 399 -87.34 16.71 -89.88
CA GLN A 399 -88.44 17.50 -89.29
C GLN A 399 -88.83 18.69 -90.18
N LYS A 400 -87.87 19.40 -90.78
CA LYS A 400 -88.14 20.48 -91.74
C LYS A 400 -88.84 19.97 -93.01
N LEU A 401 -88.43 18.82 -93.55
CA LEU A 401 -89.09 18.17 -94.69
C LEU A 401 -90.51 17.69 -94.33
N LYS A 402 -90.73 17.16 -93.11
CA LYS A 402 -92.08 16.87 -92.60
C LYS A 402 -92.96 18.12 -92.43
N ARG A 403 -92.35 19.28 -92.14
CA ARG A 403 -93.02 20.60 -92.14
C ARG A 403 -93.18 21.21 -93.53
N GLY A 404 -92.56 20.66 -94.57
CA GLY A 404 -92.60 21.14 -95.96
C GLY A 404 -93.82 20.71 -96.77
N ALA A 405 -94.76 19.96 -96.19
CA ALA A 405 -96.08 19.77 -96.79
C ALA A 405 -96.93 21.04 -96.55
N PRO A 406 -97.55 21.63 -97.60
CA PRO A 406 -98.11 22.96 -97.52
C PRO A 406 -99.41 22.95 -96.71
N THR A 407 -99.40 23.59 -95.56
CA THR A 407 -100.63 24.07 -94.91
C THR A 407 -100.45 25.54 -94.57
N LYS A 408 -101.38 26.34 -95.09
CA LYS A 408 -101.52 27.78 -94.88
C LYS A 408 -101.73 28.05 -93.39
N ASP A 409 -100.91 28.90 -92.81
CA ASP A 409 -101.32 30.16 -92.16
C ASP A 409 -100.12 30.78 -91.42
N GLU A 410 -99.84 32.04 -91.75
CA GLU A 410 -98.91 32.98 -91.08
C GLU A 410 -99.57 33.55 -89.79
N PRO A 411 -98.90 34.36 -88.91
CA PRO A 411 -97.68 35.15 -89.16
C PRO A 411 -96.58 35.17 -88.08
N ALA A 412 -95.40 35.56 -88.55
CA ALA A 412 -94.37 36.43 -87.95
C ALA A 412 -94.06 36.39 -86.42
N ALA A 413 -92.83 36.02 -86.08
CA ALA A 413 -92.08 36.65 -84.99
C ALA A 413 -90.55 36.59 -85.23
N LYS A 414 -89.92 37.77 -85.08
CA LYS A 414 -88.48 38.08 -85.17
C LYS A 414 -87.70 37.64 -83.93
N ALA A 415 -86.39 37.43 -84.12
CA ALA A 415 -85.23 37.83 -83.29
C ALA A 415 -84.15 36.71 -83.39
N ALA A 416 -82.98 36.86 -84.03
CA ALA A 416 -81.90 37.84 -83.89
C ALA A 416 -81.24 37.82 -82.49
N GLY A 417 -79.94 37.50 -82.47
CA GLY A 417 -79.06 37.33 -81.30
C GLY A 417 -78.21 36.09 -81.53
N ASP A 418 -77.13 36.12 -82.33
CA ASP A 418 -75.87 36.83 -82.07
C ASP A 418 -75.38 36.50 -80.65
N PHE A 419 -74.59 35.43 -80.55
CA PHE A 419 -73.80 35.14 -79.36
C PHE A 419 -72.35 34.92 -79.78
N ASP A 420 -71.54 35.72 -79.10
CA ASP A 420 -70.19 36.17 -79.37
C ASP A 420 -69.16 35.06 -79.14
N ASP A 421 -68.14 35.07 -80.00
CA ASP A 421 -66.98 34.20 -80.02
C ASP A 421 -65.83 35.01 -79.41
N SER A 422 -65.50 34.75 -78.14
CA SER A 422 -64.28 35.29 -77.52
C SER A 422 -63.83 34.48 -76.30
N ASP A 423 -62.51 34.29 -76.26
CA ASP A 423 -61.67 33.88 -75.13
C ASP A 423 -61.29 32.40 -75.02
N LEU A 424 -60.73 31.90 -76.13
CA LEU A 424 -59.50 31.11 -76.10
C LEU A 424 -58.31 32.08 -76.08
N ASP A 425 -57.63 32.19 -74.94
CA ASP A 425 -56.17 32.25 -74.80
C ASP A 425 -55.78 32.84 -73.44
N SER A 426 -55.21 31.99 -72.58
CA SER A 426 -54.19 32.41 -71.61
C SER A 426 -53.33 31.20 -71.28
N VAL A 427 -52.11 31.30 -71.82
CA VAL A 427 -50.91 30.49 -71.61
C VAL A 427 -50.50 30.45 -70.15
#